data_AF-A0A1I2X7W9-F1
#
_entry.id   AF-A0A1I2X7W9-F1
#
_cell.length_a   1.000
_cell.length_b   1.000
_cell.length_c   1.000
_cell.angle_alpha   90.00
_cell.angle_beta   90.00
_cell.angle_gamma   90.00
#
_symmetry.space_group_name_H-M   'P 1'
#
loop_
_entity.id
_entity.type
_entity.pdbx_description
1 polymer ?
#
loop_
_entity_poly.entity_id
_entity_poly.type
_entity_poly.pdbx_seq_one_letter_code
_entity_poly.pdbx_strand_id
1 'polypeptide(L)'
;MSFNKNLDRLFDAAAGVCCYCGCGTYMVRREPGPDAMRRFGIPEVPGSARVLAYRLASIERIVRHVDGGTYAADNIALACAFCNSHRGDASPEDHRAAMVALAASSLHPNHQAEPTPERLFRRAKRAPAITAPSLAA
;
A
#
# COMPACT_ATOMS: atom_id res chain seq x y z
N MET A 1 23.79 -1.42 6.23
CA MET A 1 22.63 -1.66 5.36
C MET A 1 22.88 -0.95 4.04
N SER A 2 22.91 -1.67 2.91
CA SER A 2 23.15 -1.06 1.61
C SER A 2 21.91 -0.27 1.18
N PHE A 3 22.05 1.05 1.01
CA PHE A 3 20.95 1.94 0.71
C PHE A 3 20.47 1.76 -0.73
N ASN A 4 19.17 1.55 -0.92
CA ASN A 4 18.59 1.49 -2.26
C ASN A 4 18.47 2.91 -2.84
N LYS A 5 19.56 3.39 -3.45
CA LYS A 5 19.65 4.71 -4.10
C LYS A 5 18.55 4.93 -5.15
N ASN A 6 18.04 3.86 -5.77
CA ASN A 6 16.97 3.98 -6.75
C ASN A 6 15.64 4.36 -6.11
N LEU A 7 15.34 3.85 -4.91
CA LEU A 7 14.08 4.20 -4.23
C LEU A 7 14.06 5.67 -3.78
N ASP A 8 15.19 6.22 -3.30
CA ASP A 8 15.27 7.65 -2.98
C ASP A 8 14.99 8.51 -4.22
N ARG A 9 15.68 8.23 -5.34
CA ARG A 9 15.49 8.96 -6.60
C ARG A 9 14.05 8.88 -7.12
N LEU A 10 13.44 7.70 -7.06
CA LEU A 10 12.05 7.50 -7.45
C LEU A 10 11.09 8.25 -6.53
N PHE A 11 11.35 8.26 -5.22
CA PHE A 11 10.56 9.01 -4.27
C PHE A 11 10.61 10.50 -4.57
N ASP A 12 11.80 11.05 -4.81
CA ASP A 12 11.98 12.47 -5.13
C ASP A 12 11.33 12.84 -6.48
N ALA A 13 11.57 12.04 -7.53
CA ALA A 13 11.03 12.28 -8.87
C ALA A 13 9.50 12.22 -8.92
N ALA A 14 8.88 11.36 -8.12
CA ALA A 14 7.42 11.24 -8.04
C ALA A 14 6.80 12.07 -6.91
N ALA A 15 7.57 12.93 -6.23
CA ALA A 15 7.13 13.68 -5.05
C ALA A 15 6.46 12.79 -3.98
N GLY A 16 6.93 11.56 -3.82
CA GLY A 16 6.39 10.58 -2.89
C GLY A 16 5.04 9.99 -3.28
N VAL A 17 4.55 10.20 -4.52
CA VAL A 17 3.21 9.77 -4.97
C VAL A 17 3.26 8.43 -5.69
N CYS A 18 2.36 7.51 -5.31
CA CYS A 18 2.21 6.21 -5.96
C CYS A 18 1.73 6.36 -7.40
N CYS A 19 2.41 5.68 -8.34
CA CYS A 19 2.05 5.72 -9.76
C CYS A 19 0.64 5.16 -10.02
N TYR A 20 0.15 4.17 -9.26
CA TYR A 20 -1.15 3.55 -9.51
C TYR A 20 -2.31 4.33 -8.89
N CYS A 21 -2.33 4.45 -7.55
CA CYS A 21 -3.48 5.03 -6.85
C CYS A 21 -3.38 6.54 -6.63
N GLY A 22 -2.23 7.17 -6.88
CA GLY A 22 -2.02 8.60 -6.63
C GLY A 22 -1.95 9.00 -5.15
N CYS A 23 -1.96 8.06 -4.20
CA CYS A 23 -1.73 8.38 -2.78
C CYS A 23 -0.28 8.79 -2.51
N GLY A 24 -0.11 9.66 -1.52
CA GLY A 24 1.18 9.86 -0.86
C GLY A 24 1.68 8.58 -0.17
N THR A 25 2.98 8.35 -0.31
CA THR A 25 3.74 7.26 0.33
C THR A 25 4.68 7.82 1.39
N TYR A 26 5.38 6.94 2.12
CA TYR A 26 6.43 7.35 3.04
C TYR A 26 7.58 6.36 3.07
N MET A 27 8.70 6.81 3.63
CA MET A 27 9.92 6.01 3.79
C MET A 27 10.36 6.09 5.24
N VAL A 28 10.46 4.94 5.91
CA VAL A 28 10.87 4.85 7.33
C VAL A 28 12.16 5.62 7.63
N ARG A 29 13.09 5.67 6.66
CA ARG A 29 14.37 6.38 6.82
C ARG A 29 14.27 7.91 6.72
N ARG A 30 13.21 8.43 6.09
CA ARG A 30 12.99 9.87 5.89
C ARG A 30 11.97 10.43 6.88
N GLU A 31 11.05 9.61 7.34
CA GLU A 31 9.99 9.97 8.25
C GLU A 31 9.71 8.80 9.22
N PRO A 32 9.81 9.01 10.54
CA PRO A 32 9.42 8.02 11.53
C PRO A 32 7.95 7.60 11.38
N GLY A 33 7.65 6.34 11.70
CA GLY A 33 6.30 5.79 11.59
C GLY A 33 5.21 6.62 12.29
N PRO A 34 5.39 7.06 13.54
CA PRO A 34 4.42 7.91 14.23
C PRO A 34 4.13 9.23 13.51
N ASP A 35 5.16 9.85 12.93
CA ASP A 35 5.02 11.12 12.20
C ASP A 35 4.23 10.90 10.91
N ALA A 36 4.54 9.81 10.19
CA ALA A 36 3.80 9.40 9.01
C ALA A 36 2.33 9.08 9.32
N MET A 37 2.04 8.39 10.44
CA MET A 37 0.67 8.14 10.88
C MET A 37 -0.10 9.44 11.10
N ARG A 38 0.50 10.41 11.81
CA ARG A 38 -0.12 11.74 12.01
C ARG A 38 -0.37 12.46 10.68
N ARG A 39 0.63 12.49 9.78
CA ARG A 39 0.51 13.13 8.46
C ARG A 39 -0.59 12.51 7.59
N PHE A 40 -0.82 11.21 7.71
CA PHE A 40 -1.85 10.49 6.95
C PHE A 40 -3.19 10.38 7.69
N GLY A 41 -3.34 10.94 8.89
CA GLY A 41 -4.56 10.82 9.69
C GLY A 41 -4.89 9.38 10.12
N ILE A 42 -3.87 8.52 10.29
CA ILE A 42 -4.06 7.15 10.75
C ILE A 42 -4.09 7.15 12.28
N PRO A 43 -5.21 6.76 12.93
CA PRO A 43 -5.29 6.73 14.39
C PRO A 43 -4.38 5.66 14.98
N GLU A 44 -3.93 5.80 16.22
CA GLU A 44 -3.10 4.78 16.90
C GLU A 44 -3.99 3.70 17.56
N VAL A 45 -4.49 2.76 16.75
CA VAL A 45 -5.35 1.65 17.19
C VAL A 45 -4.82 0.31 16.65
N PRO A 46 -5.30 -0.84 17.16
CA PRO A 46 -4.92 -2.14 16.60
C PRO A 46 -5.17 -2.20 15.08
N GLY A 47 -4.13 -2.51 14.31
CA GLY A 47 -4.17 -2.56 12.86
C GLY A 47 -3.60 -1.34 12.13
N SER A 48 -3.32 -0.24 12.82
CA SER A 48 -2.77 0.98 12.21
C SER A 48 -1.39 0.80 11.59
N ALA A 49 -0.55 -0.03 12.21
CA ALA A 49 0.74 -0.41 11.64
C ALA A 49 0.59 -1.08 10.26
N ARG A 50 -0.45 -1.90 10.06
CA ARG A 50 -0.73 -2.55 8.77
C ARG A 50 -1.23 -1.54 7.74
N VAL A 51 -2.10 -0.60 8.14
CA VAL A 51 -2.57 0.48 7.26
C VAL A 51 -1.40 1.36 6.83
N LEU A 52 -0.52 1.71 7.77
CA LEU A 52 0.70 2.45 7.47
C LEU A 52 1.62 1.65 6.55
N ALA A 53 1.81 0.34 6.77
CA ALA A 53 2.64 -0.50 5.92
C ALA A 53 2.20 -0.49 4.44
N TYR A 54 0.90 -0.38 4.16
CA TYR A 54 0.38 -0.23 2.79
C TYR A 54 0.77 1.07 2.09
N ARG A 55 1.20 2.09 2.84
CA ARG A 55 1.71 3.37 2.33
C ARG A 55 3.23 3.38 2.16
N LEU A 56 3.95 2.33 2.53
CA LEU A 56 5.40 2.27 2.33
C LEU A 56 5.74 2.46 0.85
N ALA A 57 6.69 3.35 0.59
CA ALA A 57 7.29 3.53 -0.72
C ALA A 57 8.02 2.24 -1.14
N SER A 58 7.76 1.79 -2.36
CA SER A 58 8.38 0.62 -2.95
C SER A 58 8.75 0.87 -4.41
N ILE A 59 9.70 0.09 -4.93
CA ILE A 59 10.05 0.11 -6.34
C ILE A 59 9.11 -0.85 -7.05
N GLU A 60 8.28 -0.32 -7.94
CA GLU A 60 7.53 -1.10 -8.90
C GLU A 60 8.36 -1.34 -10.15
N ARG A 61 8.24 -2.53 -10.74
CA ARG A 61 8.78 -2.84 -12.06
C ARG A 61 7.63 -2.88 -13.06
N ILE A 62 7.66 -2.05 -14.10
CA ILE A 62 6.59 -1.92 -15.11
C ILE A 62 6.43 -3.24 -15.89
N VAL A 63 7.52 -3.73 -16.46
CA VAL A 63 7.67 -5.13 -16.90
C VAL A 63 8.03 -5.96 -15.68
N ARG A 64 7.24 -7.00 -15.35
CA ARG A 64 7.52 -7.85 -14.19
C ARG A 64 8.82 -8.61 -14.39
N HIS A 65 9.41 -9.04 -13.28
CA HIS A 65 10.57 -9.94 -13.31
C HIS A 65 10.31 -11.24 -14.07
N VAL A 66 9.12 -11.83 -13.86
CA VAL A 66 8.72 -13.09 -14.49
C VAL A 66 8.58 -12.97 -16.01
N ASP A 67 8.38 -11.73 -16.51
CA ASP A 67 8.32 -11.42 -17.93
C ASP A 67 9.69 -10.89 -18.46
N GLY A 68 10.78 -11.04 -17.69
CA GLY A 68 12.12 -10.58 -18.07
C GLY A 68 12.46 -9.13 -17.69
N GLY A 69 11.58 -8.44 -16.95
CA GLY A 69 11.81 -7.08 -16.50
C GLY A 69 12.94 -6.93 -15.48
N THR A 70 13.72 -5.86 -15.63
CA THR A 70 14.88 -5.54 -14.78
C THR A 70 14.63 -4.32 -13.90
N TYR A 71 15.61 -3.92 -13.09
CA TYR A 71 15.59 -2.66 -12.33
C TYR A 71 16.22 -1.50 -13.12
N ALA A 72 16.15 -1.54 -14.46
CA ALA A 72 16.55 -0.43 -15.31
C ALA A 72 15.70 0.81 -15.04
N ALA A 73 16.28 2.00 -15.22
CA ALA A 73 15.67 3.27 -14.83
C ALA A 73 14.35 3.57 -15.56
N ASP A 74 14.19 3.08 -16.78
CA ASP A 74 13.00 3.17 -17.62
C ASP A 74 11.91 2.15 -17.27
N ASN A 75 12.27 1.07 -16.57
CA ASN A 75 11.36 0.00 -16.17
C ASN A 75 10.89 0.10 -14.71
N ILE A 76 11.29 1.14 -13.97
CA ILE A 76 10.95 1.27 -12.55
C ILE A 76 10.15 2.53 -12.24
N ALA A 77 9.22 2.41 -11.30
CA ALA A 77 8.40 3.52 -10.83
C ALA A 77 8.22 3.46 -9.31
N LEU A 78 7.79 4.57 -8.71
CA LEU A 78 7.37 4.58 -7.30
C LEU A 78 5.95 4.05 -7.18
N ALA A 79 5.74 3.05 -6.31
CA ALA A 79 4.41 2.59 -5.93
C ALA A 79 4.31 2.41 -4.41
N CYS A 80 3.10 2.54 -3.87
CA CYS A 80 2.85 2.11 -2.50
C CYS A 80 2.89 0.57 -2.41
N ALA A 81 3.27 0.04 -1.25
CA ALA A 81 3.40 -1.39 -1.02
C ALA A 81 2.10 -2.17 -1.28
N PHE A 82 0.92 -1.54 -1.09
CA PHE A 82 -0.35 -2.17 -1.44
C PHE A 82 -0.50 -2.36 -2.96
N CYS A 83 -0.40 -1.28 -3.76
CA CYS A 83 -0.58 -1.39 -5.20
C CYS A 83 0.45 -2.33 -5.84
N ASN A 84 1.71 -2.25 -5.40
CA ASN A 84 2.78 -3.12 -5.90
C ASN A 84 2.48 -4.60 -5.64
N SER A 85 2.02 -4.95 -4.43
CA SER A 85 1.72 -6.35 -4.07
C SER A 85 0.45 -6.92 -4.71
N HIS A 86 -0.43 -6.07 -5.27
CA HIS A 86 -1.72 -6.50 -5.82
C HIS A 86 -1.81 -6.40 -7.36
N ARG A 87 -0.74 -6.05 -8.08
CA ARG A 87 -0.80 -5.96 -9.55
C ARG A 87 -1.03 -7.31 -10.22
N GLY A 88 -0.42 -8.38 -9.70
CA GLY A 88 -0.49 -9.70 -10.32
C GLY A 88 -0.03 -9.66 -11.79
N ASP A 89 -0.86 -10.19 -12.69
CA ASP A 89 -0.63 -10.23 -14.14
C ASP A 89 -1.23 -9.02 -14.89
N ALA A 90 -1.89 -8.09 -14.19
CA ALA A 90 -2.50 -6.94 -14.84
C ALA A 90 -1.43 -6.03 -15.49
N SER A 91 -1.78 -5.48 -16.65
CA SER A 91 -0.99 -4.42 -17.26
C SER A 91 -0.91 -3.23 -16.29
N PRO A 92 0.16 -2.43 -16.32
CA PRO A 92 0.25 -1.23 -15.49
C PRO A 92 -0.94 -0.28 -15.66
N GLU A 93 -1.48 -0.17 -16.87
CA GLU A 93 -2.62 0.67 -17.20
C GLU A 93 -3.93 0.13 -16.60
N ASP A 94 -4.23 -1.15 -16.80
CA ASP A 94 -5.42 -1.79 -16.23
C ASP A 94 -5.40 -1.75 -14.70
N HIS A 95 -4.23 -2.01 -14.11
CA HIS A 95 -4.06 -1.94 -12.66
C HIS A 95 -4.26 -0.53 -12.14
N ARG A 96 -3.74 0.49 -12.85
CA ARG A 96 -3.97 1.90 -12.50
C ARG A 96 -5.45 2.23 -12.53
N ALA A 97 -6.15 1.86 -13.60
CA ALA A 97 -7.58 2.09 -13.74
C ALA A 97 -8.37 1.42 -12.59
N ALA A 98 -8.05 0.16 -12.27
CA ALA A 98 -8.65 -0.57 -11.16
C ALA A 98 -8.38 0.10 -9.80
N MET A 99 -7.15 0.55 -9.52
CA MET A 99 -6.80 1.22 -8.27
C MET A 99 -7.48 2.59 -8.14
N VAL A 100 -7.61 3.35 -9.24
CA VAL A 100 -8.34 4.63 -9.27
C VAL A 100 -9.83 4.41 -9.01
N ALA A 101 -10.45 3.38 -9.62
CA ALA A 101 -11.84 3.04 -9.35
C ALA A 101 -12.07 2.60 -7.89
N LEU A 102 -11.14 1.81 -7.34
CA LEU A 102 -11.16 1.37 -5.94
C LEU A 102 -11.00 2.55 -4.97
N ALA A 103 -10.16 3.53 -5.33
CA ALA A 103 -9.97 4.77 -4.60
C ALA A 103 -11.22 5.64 -4.62
N ALA A 104 -11.82 5.87 -5.79
CA ALA A 104 -13.07 6.61 -5.95
C ALA A 104 -14.22 5.97 -5.14
N SER A 105 -14.20 4.64 -5.01
CA SER A 105 -15.17 3.89 -4.19
C SER A 105 -14.84 3.87 -2.68
N SER A 106 -13.78 4.56 -2.23
CA SER A 106 -13.30 4.54 -0.84
C SER A 106 -12.98 3.14 -0.30
N LEU A 107 -12.66 2.19 -1.19
CA LEU A 107 -12.31 0.81 -0.84
C LEU A 107 -10.80 0.61 -0.80
N HIS A 108 -10.03 1.45 -1.49
CA HIS A 108 -8.58 1.38 -1.50
C HIS A 108 -8.04 1.76 -0.10
N PRO A 109 -7.20 0.93 0.55
CA PRO A 109 -6.83 1.13 1.96
C PRO A 109 -6.13 2.47 2.25
N ASN A 110 -5.47 3.07 1.25
CA ASN A 110 -4.82 4.37 1.39
C ASN A 110 -5.73 5.58 1.03
N HIS A 111 -6.94 5.33 0.55
CA HIS A 111 -7.95 6.37 0.22
C HIS A 111 -9.23 6.21 1.03
N GLN A 112 -9.21 5.38 2.07
CA GLN A 112 -10.32 5.34 3.01
C GLN A 112 -10.35 6.70 3.72
N ALA A 113 -11.35 7.52 3.38
CA ALA A 113 -11.72 8.70 4.16
C ALA A 113 -11.87 8.28 5.62
N GLU A 114 -11.53 9.21 6.51
CA GLU A 114 -11.27 9.04 7.94
C GLU A 114 -12.02 7.86 8.59
N PRO A 115 -11.35 7.10 9.48
CA PRO A 115 -12.01 6.04 10.22
C PRO A 115 -13.10 6.65 11.08
N THR A 116 -14.33 6.68 10.57
CA THR A 116 -15.48 6.87 11.44
C THR A 116 -15.55 5.62 12.33
N PRO A 117 -15.85 5.77 13.63
CA PRO A 117 -15.97 4.65 14.55
C PRO A 117 -16.83 3.50 13.97
N GLU A 118 -17.87 3.80 13.19
CA GLU A 118 -18.76 2.79 12.60
C GLU A 118 -18.07 1.82 11.62
N ARG A 119 -17.03 2.24 10.90
CA ARG A 119 -16.36 1.38 9.91
C ARG A 119 -15.42 0.35 10.55
N LEU A 120 -14.82 0.69 11.70
CA LEU A 120 -14.01 -0.26 12.48
C LEU A 120 -14.87 -1.41 13.04
N PHE A 121 -16.09 -1.10 13.51
CA PHE A 121 -17.03 -2.11 14.01
C PHE A 121 -17.56 -3.07 12.92
N ARG A 122 -17.75 -2.61 11.68
CA ARG A 122 -18.19 -3.51 10.57
C ARG A 122 -17.13 -4.54 10.19
N ARG A 123 -15.84 -4.23 10.34
CA ARG A 123 -14.75 -5.16 10.03
C ARG A 123 -14.64 -6.27 11.06
N ALA A 124 -14.92 -5.98 12.33
CA ALA A 124 -14.99 -6.99 13.41
C ALA A 124 -16.14 -8.00 13.19
N LYS A 125 -17.26 -7.57 12.61
CA LYS A 125 -18.41 -8.46 12.31
C LYS A 125 -18.25 -9.32 11.05
N ARG A 126 -17.20 -9.10 10.24
CA ARG A 126 -16.90 -9.89 9.03
C ARG A 126 -15.73 -10.86 9.21
N ALA A 127 -15.13 -10.95 10.39
CA ALA A 127 -14.22 -12.05 10.68
C ALA A 127 -15.04 -13.36 10.68
N PRO A 128 -14.68 -14.39 9.90
CA PRO A 128 -15.32 -15.68 10.03
C PRO A 128 -15.14 -16.15 11.48
N ALA A 129 -16.23 -16.64 12.08
CA ALA A 129 -16.17 -17.30 13.37
C ALA A 129 -15.09 -18.39 13.27
N ILE A 130 -14.00 -18.24 14.02
CA ILE A 130 -13.05 -19.32 14.22
C ILE A 130 -13.84 -20.38 14.98
N THR A 131 -14.34 -21.37 14.27
CA THR A 131 -14.85 -22.61 14.87
C THR A 131 -13.69 -23.23 15.62
N ALA A 132 -13.75 -23.14 16.95
CA ALA A 132 -12.84 -23.88 17.82
C ALA A 132 -12.92 -25.38 17.46
N PRO A 133 -11.79 -26.10 17.40
CA PRO A 133 -11.84 -27.54 17.22
C PRO A 133 -12.53 -28.18 18.43
N SER A 134 -13.56 -28.96 18.15
CA SER A 134 -14.25 -29.82 19.09
C SER A 134 -13.25 -30.80 19.70
N LEU A 135 -12.91 -30.60 20.97
CA LEU A 135 -12.32 -31.64 21.81
C LEU A 135 -13.39 -32.70 22.04
N ALA A 136 -13.35 -33.77 21.26
CA ALA A 136 -14.11 -34.98 21.49
C ALA A 136 -13.16 -36.07 22.00
N ALA A 137 -13.47 -36.52 23.23
CA ALA A 137 -13.06 -37.74 23.96
C ALA A 137 -11.57 -37.93 24.27
#